data_AF-A0A366R7H6-F1
#
_entry.id   AF-A0A366R7H6-F1
#
_cell.length_a   1.000
_cell.length_b   1.000
_cell.length_c   1.000
_cell.angle_alpha   90.00
_cell.angle_beta   90.00
_cell.angle_gamma   90.00
#
_symmetry.space_group_name_H-M   'P 1'
#
loop_
_entity.id
_entity.type
_entity.pdbx_description
1 polymer ?
#
loop_
_entity_poly.entity_id
_entity_poly.type
_entity_poly.pdbx_seq_one_letter_code
_entity_poly.pdbx_strand_id
1 'polypeptide(L)' 'MPGKSSDWDNADFLLDLVVGLYTGAQTNKGLTPAIKDSIEEYLKSRGYSTSFDAVR' A
#
# COMPACT_ATOMS: atom_id res chain seq x y z
N MET A 1 22.01 -10.91 -23.80
CA MET A 1 22.35 -9.71 -23.01
C MET A 1 22.18 -10.08 -21.55
N PRO A 2 23.12 -9.74 -20.64
CA PRO A 2 22.92 -9.98 -19.21
C PRO A 2 21.59 -9.34 -18.80
N GLY A 3 20.77 -10.10 -18.06
CA GLY A 3 19.35 -9.81 -17.84
C GLY A 3 19.11 -8.39 -17.32
N LYS A 4 18.22 -7.66 -17.99
CA LYS A 4 17.68 -6.41 -17.47
C LYS A 4 16.99 -6.73 -16.14
N SER A 5 17.38 -6.06 -15.05
CA SER A 5 16.63 -6.10 -13.80
C SER A 5 15.19 -5.70 -14.07
N SER A 6 14.24 -6.44 -13.53
CA SER A 6 12.84 -6.09 -13.66
C SER A 6 12.56 -4.83 -12.85
N ASP A 7 11.59 -4.00 -13.25
CA ASP A 7 11.13 -2.90 -12.38
C ASP A 7 10.61 -3.43 -11.04
N TRP A 8 10.16 -4.69 -11.01
CA TRP A 8 9.79 -5.41 -9.79
C TRP A 8 10.94 -5.64 -8.80
N ASP A 9 12.19 -5.54 -9.25
CA ASP A 9 13.38 -5.63 -8.39
C ASP A 9 13.78 -4.24 -7.85
N ASN A 10 13.12 -3.16 -8.27
CA ASN A 10 13.44 -1.79 -7.91
C ASN A 10 12.56 -1.31 -6.74
N ALA A 11 13.18 -1.07 -5.58
CA ALA A 11 12.48 -0.63 -4.37
C ALA A 11 11.76 0.72 -4.53
N ASP A 12 12.33 1.66 -5.30
CA ASP A 12 11.72 2.97 -5.55
C ASP A 12 10.45 2.81 -6.39
N PHE A 13 10.50 1.95 -7.42
CA PHE A 13 9.32 1.60 -8.22
C PHE A 13 8.23 0.96 -7.36
N LEU A 14 8.58 0.03 -6.47
CA LEU A 14 7.62 -0.62 -5.59
C LEU A 14 6.98 0.37 -4.61
N LEU A 15 7.75 1.33 -4.11
CA LEU A 15 7.23 2.40 -3.25
C LEU A 15 6.24 3.29 -4.03
N ASP A 16 6.62 3.74 -5.22
CA ASP A 16 5.75 4.56 -6.08
C ASP A 16 4.48 3.81 -6.48
N LEU A 17 4.56 2.50 -6.72
CA LEU A 17 3.41 1.64 -7.00
C LEU A 17 2.44 1.60 -5.82
N VAL A 18 2.94 1.40 -4.59
CA VAL A 18 2.09 1.37 -3.39
C VAL A 18 1.39 2.71 -3.18
N VAL A 19 2.10 3.83 -3.38
CA VAL A 19 1.51 5.18 -3.32
C VAL A 19 0.43 5.34 -4.40
N GLY A 20 0.71 4.95 -5.65
CA GLY A 20 -0.25 5.03 -6.76
C GLY A 20 -1.52 4.20 -6.51
N LEU A 21 -1.38 2.99 -5.97
CA LEU A 21 -2.52 2.14 -5.59
C LEU A 21 -3.37 2.79 -4.51
N TYR A 22 -2.74 3.34 -3.46
CA TYR A 22 -3.46 4.06 -2.40
C TYR A 22 -4.20 5.28 -2.94
N THR A 23 -3.54 6.14 -3.70
CA THR A 23 -4.15 7.35 -4.29
C THR A 23 -5.29 7.00 -5.25
N GLY A 24 -5.11 5.98 -6.09
CA GLY A 24 -6.14 5.50 -7.00
C GLY A 24 -7.36 4.95 -6.26
N ALA A 25 -7.14 4.15 -5.22
CA ALA A 25 -8.22 3.61 -4.39
C ALA A 25 -8.96 4.71 -3.62
N GLN A 26 -8.25 5.69 -3.06
CA GLN A 26 -8.86 6.83 -2.38
C GLN A 26 -9.74 7.66 -3.34
N THR A 27 -9.22 7.98 -4.53
CA THR A 27 -9.93 8.79 -5.54
C THR A 27 -11.21 8.11 -6.04
N ASN A 28 -11.17 6.78 -6.20
CA ASN A 28 -12.28 6.00 -6.74
C ASN A 28 -13.20 5.41 -5.67
N LYS A 29 -13.05 5.82 -4.40
CA LYS A 29 -13.79 5.26 -3.24
C LYS A 29 -13.62 3.74 -3.09
N GLY A 30 -12.49 3.20 -3.57
CA GLY A 30 -12.12 1.78 -3.46
C GLY A 30 -11.62 1.38 -2.07
N LEU A 31 -11.22 2.34 -1.23
CA LEU A 31 -10.95 2.12 0.19
C LEU A 31 -12.26 2.02 0.97
N THR A 32 -13.01 0.94 0.71
CA THR A 32 -14.23 0.61 1.45
C THR A 32 -13.88 0.31 2.92
N PRO A 33 -14.85 0.36 3.85
CA PRO A 33 -14.60 0.02 5.25
C PRO A 33 -13.91 -1.34 5.43
N ALA A 34 -14.38 -2.38 4.74
CA ALA A 34 -13.78 -3.71 4.82
C ALA A 34 -12.29 -3.75 4.38
N ILE A 35 -11.93 -2.96 3.37
CA ILE A 35 -10.53 -2.85 2.92
C ILE A 35 -9.69 -2.11 3.97
N LYS A 36 -10.22 -1.03 4.55
CA LYS A 36 -9.54 -0.29 5.62
C LYS A 36 -9.30 -1.18 6.85
N ASP A 37 -10.30 -1.93 7.27
CA ASP A 37 -10.21 -2.87 8.40
C ASP A 37 -9.13 -3.93 8.14
N SER A 38 -9.12 -4.51 6.93
CA SER A 38 -8.12 -5.51 6.53
C SER A 38 -6.69 -4.94 6.54
N ILE A 39 -6.50 -3.68 6.11
CA ILE A 39 -5.19 -3.02 6.17
C ILE A 39 -4.79 -2.76 7.63
N GLU A 40 -5.74 -2.34 8.47
CA GLU A 40 -5.50 -2.11 9.89
C GLU A 40 -5.09 -3.39 10.63
N GLU A 41 -5.78 -4.50 10.39
CA GLU A 41 -5.42 -5.80 10.95
C GLU A 41 -4.03 -6.24 10.49
N TYR A 42 -3.72 -6.06 9.21
CA TYR A 42 -2.39 -6.36 8.69
C TYR A 42 -1.32 -5.52 9.38
N LEU A 43 -1.51 -4.21 9.53
CA LEU A 43 -0.55 -3.33 10.21
C LEU A 43 -0.38 -3.70 11.69
N LYS A 44 -1.47 -4.02 12.39
CA LYS A 44 -1.42 -4.52 13.77
C LYS A 44 -0.62 -5.82 13.88
N SER A 45 -0.78 -6.75 12.93
CA SER A 45 0.01 -8.00 12.89
C SER A 45 1.51 -7.76 12.72
N ARG A 46 1.90 -6.61 12.16
CA ARG A 46 3.29 -6.18 12.00
C ARG A 46 3.83 -5.36 13.18
N GLY A 47 3.03 -5.19 14.24
CA GLY A 47 3.40 -4.46 15.46
C GLY A 47 3.13 -2.96 15.42
N TYR A 48 2.44 -2.45 14.39
CA TYR A 48 2.05 -1.05 14.32
C TYR A 48 0.72 -0.81 15.06
N SER A 49 0.64 0.25 15.86
CA SER A 49 -0.56 0.60 16.64
C SER A 49 -1.43 1.69 15.98
N THR A 50 -1.02 2.18 14.81
CA THR A 50 -1.69 3.28 14.11
C THR A 50 -2.97 2.79 13.43
N SER A 51 -4.11 3.43 13.73
CA SER A 51 -5.36 3.18 13.02
C SER A 51 -5.34 3.83 11.64
N PHE A 52 -6.11 3.31 10.69
CA PHE A 52 -6.23 3.85 9.34
C PHE A 52 -6.76 5.29 9.37
N ASP A 53 -7.64 5.59 10.34
CA ASP A 53 -8.15 6.95 10.58
C ASP A 53 -7.11 7.91 11.20
N ALA A 54 -6.00 7.40 11.73
CA ALA A 54 -4.88 8.22 12.17
C ALA A 54 -3.96 8.63 11.01
N VAL A 55 -4.06 7.97 9.85
CA VAL A 55 -3.42 8.39 8.61
C VAL A 55 -4.31 9.46 7.97
N ARG A 56 -4.22 10.69 8.49
CA ARG A 56 -4.96 11.85 8.01
C ARG A 56 -4.08 12.73 7.13
#